data_AF-A0A1U7RH44-F1
#
_entry.id   AF-A0A1U7RH44-F1
#
_cell.length_a   1.000
_cell.length_b   1.000
_cell.length_c   1.000
_cell.angle_alpha   90.00
_cell.angle_beta   90.00
_cell.angle_gamma   90.00
#
_symmetry.space_group_name_H-M   'P 1'
#
loop_
_entity.id
_entity.type
_entity.pdbx_description
1 polymer ?
#
loop_
_entity_poly.entity_id
_entity_poly.type
_entity_poly.pdbx_seq_one_letter_code
_entity_poly.pdbx_strand_id
1 'polypeptide(L)'
;MDSEALVHCLRGKSEAEILVINNVFMMIPAVVDGVFLPRNPQELLASVDFHPVPSIIGVNSDEYGWIFPMVMGTAQTIMGITRENLKAVMKNAAAQMMLPPECSDLLMGEYMGDTEDPQTLQIQFTEMMGDFIFVIPALQVARFQREYICNKAYGSNSEMYVMGEHCRAVWYPGLMSSYRE
;
A
#
# COMPACT_ATOMS: atom_id res chain seq x y z
N MET A 1 1.95 -1.84 31.67
CA MET A 1 1.25 -0.54 31.67
C MET A 1 -0.23 -0.85 31.59
N ASP A 2 -1.04 -0.29 32.48
CA ASP A 2 -2.49 -0.52 32.48
C ASP A 2 -3.16 0.35 31.39
N SER A 3 -3.91 -0.28 30.49
CA SER A 3 -4.55 0.40 29.36
C SER A 3 -5.68 1.32 29.83
N GLU A 4 -6.39 0.95 30.90
CA GLU A 4 -7.47 1.76 31.45
C GLU A 4 -6.93 3.07 32.04
N ALA A 5 -5.91 2.99 32.90
CA ALA A 5 -5.23 4.17 33.43
C ALA A 5 -4.64 5.07 32.33
N LEU A 6 -4.09 4.49 31.27
CA LEU A 6 -3.57 5.27 30.13
C LEU A 6 -4.69 6.03 29.41
N VAL A 7 -5.79 5.37 29.08
CA VAL A 7 -6.92 6.01 28.40
C VAL A 7 -7.53 7.09 29.28
N HIS A 8 -7.65 6.85 30.58
CA HIS A 8 -8.09 7.87 31.53
C HIS A 8 -7.17 9.10 31.53
N CYS A 9 -5.85 8.90 31.53
CA CYS A 9 -4.88 9.99 31.41
C CYS A 9 -5.06 10.78 30.10
N LEU A 10 -5.21 10.08 28.96
CA LEU A 10 -5.41 10.71 27.65
C LEU A 10 -6.70 11.55 27.60
N ARG A 11 -7.79 11.09 28.22
CA ARG A 11 -9.05 11.86 28.31
C ARG A 11 -8.93 13.14 29.13
N GLY A 12 -7.95 13.25 30.03
CA GLY A 12 -7.68 14.44 30.82
C GLY A 12 -6.81 15.48 30.10
N LYS A 13 -6.31 15.18 28.90
CA LYS A 13 -5.46 16.08 28.11
C LYS A 13 -6.30 17.10 27.34
N SER A 14 -5.75 18.30 27.18
CA SER A 14 -6.32 19.31 26.30
C SER A 14 -6.21 18.89 24.82
N GLU A 15 -7.05 19.46 23.97
CA GLU A 15 -6.98 19.25 22.51
C GLU A 15 -5.58 19.56 21.96
N ALA A 16 -4.97 20.67 22.42
CA ALA A 16 -3.63 21.05 22.01
C ALA A 16 -2.58 19.99 22.39
N GLU A 17 -2.67 19.41 23.59
CA GLU A 17 -1.78 18.32 24.00
C GLU A 17 -2.02 17.05 23.17
N ILE A 18 -3.28 16.71 22.88
CA ILE A 18 -3.62 15.56 22.04
C ILE A 18 -3.11 15.74 20.62
N LEU A 19 -3.20 16.93 20.03
CA LEU A 19 -2.65 17.20 18.70
C LEU A 19 -1.13 17.02 18.65
N VAL A 20 -0.41 17.44 19.69
CA VAL A 20 1.04 17.21 19.80
C VAL A 20 1.36 15.73 19.92
N ILE A 21 0.60 14.97 20.72
CA ILE A 21 0.76 13.51 20.86
C ILE A 21 0.44 12.80 19.54
N ASN A 22 -0.62 13.21 18.84
CA ASN A 22 -1.06 12.61 17.59
C ASN A 22 -0.18 12.96 16.40
N ASN A 23 0.65 14.01 16.48
CA ASN A 23 1.57 14.38 15.40
C ASN A 23 2.58 13.26 15.05
N VAL A 24 2.76 12.29 15.94
CA VAL A 24 3.59 11.08 15.68
C VAL A 24 2.87 10.08 14.78
N PHE A 25 1.54 10.08 14.78
CA PHE A 25 0.72 9.18 13.98
C PHE A 25 0.32 9.86 12.67
N MET A 26 1.09 9.63 11.60
CA MET A 26 0.72 10.10 10.24
C MET A 26 -0.60 9.50 9.73
N MET A 27 -0.92 8.28 10.19
CA MET A 27 -2.12 7.55 9.81
C MET A 27 -2.61 6.77 11.03
N ILE A 28 -3.91 6.83 11.30
CA ILE A 28 -4.57 5.93 12.26
C ILE A 28 -4.99 4.70 11.46
N PRO A 29 -4.33 3.54 11.64
CA PRO A 29 -4.68 2.35 10.89
C PRO A 29 -6.02 1.79 11.36
N ALA A 30 -6.73 1.10 10.46
CA ALA A 30 -7.82 0.23 10.85
C ALA A 30 -7.28 -0.96 11.66
N VAL A 31 -8.04 -1.40 12.67
CA VAL A 31 -7.67 -2.53 13.54
C VAL A 31 -8.76 -3.58 13.56
N VAL A 32 -8.38 -4.85 13.73
CA VAL A 32 -9.33 -5.94 13.94
C VAL A 32 -9.88 -5.83 15.36
N ASP A 33 -11.04 -5.19 15.48
CA ASP A 33 -11.69 -4.88 16.77
C ASP A 33 -12.71 -5.93 17.20
N GLY A 34 -13.00 -6.93 16.35
CA GLY A 34 -13.98 -7.97 16.63
C GLY A 34 -15.44 -7.51 16.46
N VAL A 35 -15.67 -6.24 16.11
CA VAL A 35 -17.00 -5.63 16.01
C VAL A 35 -17.23 -5.05 14.63
N PHE A 36 -16.48 -4.01 14.25
CA PHE A 36 -16.55 -3.42 12.91
C PHE A 36 -15.72 -4.22 11.91
N LEU A 37 -14.46 -4.53 12.26
CA LEU A 37 -13.60 -5.47 11.56
C LEU A 37 -13.48 -6.75 12.40
N PRO A 38 -14.35 -7.75 12.15
CA PRO A 38 -14.42 -8.94 13.00
C PRO A 38 -13.19 -9.85 12.87
N ARG A 39 -12.52 -9.84 11.70
CA ARG A 39 -11.38 -10.70 11.35
C ARG A 39 -10.44 -9.98 10.40
N ASN A 40 -9.33 -10.63 10.02
CA ASN A 40 -8.38 -10.09 9.05
C ASN A 40 -9.07 -9.77 7.71
N PRO A 41 -8.86 -8.58 7.10
CA PRO A 41 -9.47 -8.21 5.84
C PRO A 41 -9.22 -9.19 4.68
N GLN A 42 -8.03 -9.79 4.61
CA GLN A 42 -7.73 -10.78 3.57
C GLN A 42 -8.57 -12.05 3.74
N GLU A 43 -8.81 -12.49 4.98
CA GLU A 43 -9.70 -13.63 5.24
C GLU A 43 -11.15 -13.31 4.88
N LEU A 44 -11.62 -12.09 5.18
CA LEU A 44 -12.96 -11.64 4.81
C LEU A 44 -13.13 -11.61 3.28
N LEU A 45 -12.12 -11.13 2.56
CA LEU A 45 -12.10 -11.14 1.10
C LEU A 45 -12.09 -12.56 0.53
N ALA A 46 -11.24 -13.45 1.06
CA ALA A 46 -11.09 -14.83 0.58
C ALA A 46 -12.31 -15.72 0.88
N SER A 47 -12.93 -15.56 2.05
CA SER A 47 -14.16 -16.28 2.44
C SER A 47 -15.43 -15.66 1.87
N VAL A 48 -15.29 -14.49 1.24
CA VAL A 48 -16.37 -13.63 0.76
C VAL A 48 -17.43 -13.36 1.82
N ASP A 49 -16.94 -13.06 3.02
CA ASP A 49 -17.75 -12.69 4.18
C ASP A 49 -17.91 -11.17 4.22
N PHE A 50 -18.48 -10.62 3.13
CA PHE A 50 -18.76 -9.20 2.98
C PHE A 50 -19.99 -8.98 2.10
N HIS A 51 -20.58 -7.79 2.19
CA HIS A 51 -21.72 -7.42 1.36
C HIS A 51 -21.26 -7.14 -0.08
N PRO A 52 -21.74 -7.89 -1.09
CA PRO A 52 -21.32 -7.65 -2.46
C PRO A 52 -22.00 -6.40 -3.00
N VAL A 53 -21.17 -5.43 -3.40
CA VAL A 53 -21.60 -4.19 -4.05
C VAL A 53 -20.75 -3.96 -5.30
N PRO A 54 -21.34 -3.47 -6.40
CA PRO A 54 -20.56 -3.05 -7.55
C PRO A 54 -19.47 -2.06 -7.13
N SER A 55 -18.24 -2.31 -7.56
CA SER A 55 -17.06 -1.57 -7.14
C SER A 55 -16.25 -1.17 -8.37
N ILE A 56 -15.71 0.06 -8.33
CA ILE A 56 -14.73 0.57 -9.28
C ILE A 56 -13.43 0.76 -8.51
N ILE A 57 -12.39 0.05 -8.91
CA ILE A 57 -11.06 0.13 -8.29
C ILE A 57 -10.11 0.79 -9.29
N GLY A 58 -9.42 1.83 -8.84
CA GLY A 58 -8.50 2.62 -9.65
C GLY A 58 -7.14 2.73 -9.01
N VAL A 59 -6.11 2.85 -9.84
CA VAL A 59 -4.74 3.22 -9.44
C VAL A 59 -4.19 4.30 -10.37
N ASN A 60 -3.25 5.09 -9.88
CA ASN A 60 -2.48 6.06 -10.66
C ASN A 60 -1.14 5.47 -11.14
N SER A 61 -0.50 6.13 -12.11
CA SER A 61 0.84 5.74 -12.58
C SER A 61 1.98 6.12 -11.64
N ASP A 62 1.76 7.04 -10.70
CA ASP A 62 2.77 7.51 -9.74
C ASP A 62 2.18 7.61 -8.32
N GLU A 63 1.75 6.46 -7.78
CA GLU A 63 1.05 6.40 -6.48
C GLU A 63 1.91 6.79 -5.29
N TYR A 64 3.23 6.60 -5.38
CA TYR A 64 4.18 7.02 -4.36
C TYR A 64 4.95 8.28 -4.74
N GLY A 65 4.40 9.07 -5.67
CA GLY A 65 4.94 10.36 -6.07
C GLY A 65 4.97 11.37 -4.92
N TRP A 66 5.40 12.60 -5.20
CA TRP A 66 5.74 13.69 -4.26
C TRP A 66 5.03 13.72 -2.88
N ILE A 67 3.70 13.63 -2.82
CA ILE A 67 2.93 13.83 -1.58
C ILE A 67 3.23 12.75 -0.55
N PHE A 68 3.31 11.49 -0.97
CA PHE A 68 3.48 10.37 -0.04
C PHE A 68 4.84 10.37 0.64
N PRO A 69 5.98 10.52 -0.07
CA PRO A 69 7.28 10.66 0.57
C PRO A 69 7.38 11.85 1.52
N MET A 70 6.68 12.95 1.24
CA MET A 70 6.64 14.10 2.13
C MET A 70 5.91 13.78 3.44
N VAL A 71 4.71 13.23 3.34
CA VAL A 71 3.90 12.88 4.51
C VAL A 71 4.61 11.80 5.33
N MET A 72 5.19 10.79 4.67
CA MET A 72 5.92 9.68 5.29
C MET A 72 7.30 10.08 5.84
N GLY A 73 7.77 11.30 5.57
CA GLY A 73 9.10 11.76 5.95
C GLY A 73 10.25 11.02 5.24
N THR A 74 9.96 10.32 4.14
CA THR A 74 10.94 9.54 3.36
C THR A 74 11.52 10.32 2.18
N ALA A 75 11.00 11.52 1.86
CA ALA A 75 11.44 12.32 0.71
C ALA A 75 12.96 12.55 0.66
N GLN A 76 13.59 12.90 1.79
CA GLN A 76 15.04 13.12 1.85
C GLN A 76 15.84 11.82 1.66
N THR A 77 15.32 10.71 2.18
CA THR A 77 15.93 9.39 1.97
C THR A 77 15.91 9.03 0.49
N ILE A 78 14.77 9.24 -0.19
CA ILE A 78 14.64 8.97 -1.63
C ILE A 78 15.60 9.85 -2.42
N MET A 79 15.60 11.17 -2.22
CA MET A 79 16.52 12.08 -2.94
C MET A 79 18.00 11.73 -2.73
N GLY A 80 18.34 11.10 -1.61
CA GLY A 80 19.69 10.65 -1.27
C GLY A 80 20.05 9.24 -1.74
N ILE A 81 19.17 8.52 -2.44
CA ILE A 81 19.47 7.16 -2.93
C ILE A 81 20.61 7.21 -3.94
N THR A 82 21.59 6.36 -3.68
CA THR A 82 22.77 6.09 -4.52
C THR A 82 23.01 4.59 -4.52
N ARG A 83 23.77 4.05 -5.47
CA ARG A 83 24.06 2.62 -5.51
C ARG A 83 24.70 2.14 -4.21
N GLU A 84 25.61 2.93 -3.64
CA GLU A 84 26.38 2.60 -2.46
C GLU A 84 25.50 2.42 -1.22
N ASN A 85 24.44 3.23 -1.09
CA ASN A 85 23.54 3.19 0.07
C ASN A 85 22.25 2.40 -0.18
N LEU A 86 21.96 2.03 -1.43
CA LEU A 86 20.72 1.39 -1.84
C LEU A 86 20.40 0.15 -1.00
N LYS A 87 21.40 -0.70 -0.71
CA LYS A 87 21.19 -1.91 0.11
C LYS A 87 20.67 -1.58 1.51
N ALA A 88 21.17 -0.51 2.13
CA ALA A 88 20.69 -0.08 3.43
C ALA A 88 19.27 0.50 3.35
N VAL A 89 18.99 1.27 2.30
CA VAL A 89 17.66 1.83 2.03
C VAL A 89 16.62 0.72 1.83
N MET A 90 16.94 -0.30 1.01
CA MET A 90 16.06 -1.44 0.75
C MET A 90 15.76 -2.25 2.01
N LYS A 91 16.75 -2.47 2.87
CA LYS A 91 16.54 -3.13 4.17
C LYS A 91 15.62 -2.34 5.09
N ASN A 92 15.80 -1.02 5.12
CA ASN A 92 14.92 -0.15 5.91
C ASN A 92 13.49 -0.15 5.35
N ALA A 93 13.35 -0.05 4.03
CA ALA A 93 12.05 -0.11 3.36
C ALA A 93 11.31 -1.44 3.65
N ALA A 94 12.00 -2.58 3.50
CA ALA A 94 11.43 -3.89 3.84
C ALA A 94 10.98 -3.97 5.31
N ALA A 95 11.77 -3.44 6.24
CA ALA A 95 11.40 -3.39 7.65
C ALA A 95 10.17 -2.50 7.91
N GLN A 96 10.08 -1.33 7.25
CA GLN A 96 8.92 -0.44 7.34
C GLN A 96 7.66 -1.08 6.75
N MET A 97 7.80 -1.88 5.71
CA MET A 97 6.73 -2.68 5.11
C MET A 97 6.37 -3.93 5.93
N MET A 98 7.04 -4.17 7.07
CA MET A 98 6.92 -5.37 7.88
C MET A 98 7.18 -6.67 7.10
N LEU A 99 8.06 -6.61 6.09
CA LEU A 99 8.46 -7.76 5.30
C LEU A 99 9.60 -8.53 5.98
N PRO A 100 9.70 -9.85 5.74
CA PRO A 100 10.87 -10.63 6.12
C PRO A 100 12.17 -9.99 5.60
N PRO A 101 13.28 -10.04 6.37
CA PRO A 101 14.57 -9.47 5.95
C PRO A 101 15.07 -9.98 4.60
N GLU A 102 14.71 -11.21 4.23
CA GLU A 102 15.09 -11.85 2.98
C GLU A 102 14.43 -11.19 1.75
N CYS A 103 13.29 -10.51 1.95
CA CYS A 103 12.59 -9.82 0.87
C CYS A 103 13.40 -8.65 0.31
N SER A 104 14.33 -8.04 1.07
CA SER A 104 15.11 -6.91 0.57
C SER A 104 15.97 -7.28 -0.65
N ASP A 105 16.54 -8.49 -0.64
CA ASP A 105 17.40 -8.96 -1.72
C ASP A 105 16.56 -9.35 -2.96
N LEU A 106 15.36 -9.90 -2.75
CA LEU A 106 14.41 -10.19 -3.83
C LEU A 106 13.91 -8.91 -4.50
N LEU A 107 13.49 -7.92 -3.71
CA LEU A 107 13.04 -6.62 -4.22
C LEU A 107 14.17 -5.87 -4.94
N MET A 108 15.40 -5.99 -4.44
CA MET A 108 16.58 -5.43 -5.10
C MET A 108 16.76 -6.04 -6.51
N GLY A 109 16.66 -7.37 -6.61
CA GLY A 109 16.79 -8.08 -7.89
C GLY A 109 15.68 -7.73 -8.89
N GLU A 110 14.45 -7.55 -8.39
CA GLU A 110 13.28 -7.27 -9.23
C GLU A 110 13.25 -5.82 -9.72
N TYR A 111 13.48 -4.83 -8.84
CA TYR A 111 13.23 -3.42 -9.17
C TYR A 111 14.48 -2.61 -9.54
N MET A 112 15.66 -2.93 -8.99
CA MET A 112 16.80 -2.01 -9.02
C MET A 112 17.81 -2.31 -10.14
N GLY A 113 17.84 -3.53 -10.65
CA GLY A 113 18.77 -3.96 -11.70
C GLY A 113 20.24 -3.59 -11.44
N ASP A 114 21.00 -3.36 -12.50
CA ASP A 114 22.44 -3.02 -12.44
C ASP A 114 22.74 -1.54 -12.71
N THR A 115 21.73 -0.67 -12.65
CA THR A 115 21.95 0.76 -12.88
C THR A 115 22.73 1.40 -11.74
N GLU A 116 23.63 2.31 -12.11
CA GLU A 116 24.41 3.15 -11.21
C GLU A 116 23.88 4.59 -11.19
N ASP A 117 22.92 4.93 -12.07
CA ASP A 117 22.35 6.27 -12.17
C ASP A 117 21.41 6.58 -10.97
N PRO A 118 21.74 7.58 -10.14
CA PRO A 118 20.93 7.89 -8.96
C PRO A 118 19.48 8.26 -9.29
N GLN A 119 19.22 8.96 -10.39
CA GLN A 119 17.85 9.38 -10.74
C GLN A 119 16.98 8.16 -11.07
N THR A 120 17.51 7.22 -11.84
CA THR A 120 16.84 5.97 -12.17
C THR A 120 16.55 5.15 -10.91
N LEU A 121 17.52 5.03 -9.99
CA LEU A 121 17.31 4.31 -8.72
C LEU A 121 16.20 4.93 -7.86
N GLN A 122 16.10 6.26 -7.86
CA GLN A 122 15.06 6.99 -7.11
C GLN A 122 13.67 6.74 -7.69
N ILE A 123 13.54 6.73 -9.01
CA ILE A 123 12.29 6.44 -9.71
C ILE A 123 11.89 4.99 -9.43
N GLN A 124 12.78 4.02 -9.63
CA GLN A 124 12.52 2.60 -9.41
C GLN A 124 12.15 2.30 -7.95
N PHE A 125 12.80 2.96 -6.99
CA PHE A 125 12.42 2.86 -5.59
C PHE A 125 11.00 3.39 -5.34
N THR A 126 10.65 4.52 -5.96
CA THR A 126 9.31 5.12 -5.84
C THR A 126 8.24 4.23 -6.47
N GLU A 127 8.50 3.66 -7.65
CA GLU A 127 7.62 2.69 -8.31
C GLU A 127 7.41 1.45 -7.44
N MET A 128 8.48 0.87 -6.87
CA MET A 128 8.40 -0.25 -5.94
C MET A 128 7.51 0.05 -4.73
N MET A 129 7.68 1.23 -4.11
CA MET A 129 6.86 1.64 -2.97
C MET A 129 5.38 1.80 -3.39
N GLY A 130 5.12 2.37 -4.56
CA GLY A 130 3.78 2.56 -5.11
C GLY A 130 3.09 1.22 -5.40
N ASP A 131 3.82 0.28 -6.01
CA ASP A 131 3.32 -1.05 -6.29
C ASP A 131 2.94 -1.80 -5.00
N PHE A 132 3.81 -1.76 -4.01
CA PHE A 132 3.61 -2.45 -2.75
C PHE A 132 2.43 -1.88 -1.95
N ILE A 133 2.33 -0.55 -1.85
CA ILE A 133 1.35 0.11 -0.98
C ILE A 133 -0.03 0.21 -1.66
N PHE A 134 -0.09 0.41 -2.98
CA PHE A 134 -1.33 0.72 -3.69
C PHE A 134 -1.69 -0.30 -4.76
N VAL A 135 -0.80 -0.54 -5.72
CA VAL A 135 -1.18 -1.28 -6.94
C VAL A 135 -1.47 -2.74 -6.65
N ILE A 136 -0.57 -3.45 -5.96
CA ILE A 136 -0.74 -4.87 -5.64
C ILE A 136 -1.96 -5.09 -4.72
N PRO A 137 -2.17 -4.35 -3.62
CA PRO A 137 -3.38 -4.46 -2.82
C PRO A 137 -4.67 -4.20 -3.61
N ALA A 138 -4.69 -3.17 -4.46
CA ALA A 138 -5.84 -2.87 -5.31
C ALA A 138 -6.15 -4.02 -6.28
N LEU A 139 -5.12 -4.60 -6.90
CA LEU A 139 -5.25 -5.78 -7.76
C LEU A 139 -5.79 -7.00 -7.00
N GLN A 140 -5.32 -7.24 -5.77
CA GLN A 140 -5.81 -8.34 -4.94
C GLN A 140 -7.29 -8.18 -4.62
N VAL A 141 -7.72 -7.00 -4.18
CA VAL A 141 -9.14 -6.72 -3.90
C VAL A 141 -9.99 -6.89 -5.16
N ALA A 142 -9.53 -6.35 -6.30
CA ALA A 142 -10.23 -6.47 -7.57
C ALA A 142 -10.40 -7.94 -8.00
N ARG A 143 -9.37 -8.79 -7.79
CA ARG A 143 -9.43 -10.23 -8.06
C ARG A 143 -10.48 -10.93 -7.20
N PHE A 144 -10.45 -10.72 -5.87
CA PHE A 144 -11.42 -11.34 -4.97
C PHE A 144 -12.86 -10.93 -5.28
N GLN A 145 -13.09 -9.65 -5.55
CA GLN A 145 -14.41 -9.15 -5.92
C GLN A 145 -14.89 -9.75 -7.25
N ARG A 146 -14.02 -9.81 -8.26
CA ARG A 146 -14.33 -10.42 -9.56
C ARG A 146 -14.70 -11.90 -9.42
N GLU A 147 -13.88 -12.67 -8.72
CA GLU A 147 -14.11 -14.12 -8.54
C GLU A 147 -15.44 -14.39 -7.86
N TYR A 148 -15.78 -13.64 -6.82
CA TYR A 148 -17.08 -13.75 -6.18
C TYR A 148 -18.24 -13.45 -7.15
N ILE A 149 -18.14 -12.32 -7.86
CA ILE A 149 -19.19 -11.86 -8.75
C ILE A 149 -19.39 -12.86 -9.90
N CYS A 150 -18.32 -13.35 -10.52
CA CYS A 150 -18.39 -14.35 -11.58
C CYS A 150 -18.93 -15.71 -11.10
N ASN A 151 -18.63 -16.11 -9.86
CA ASN A 151 -19.05 -17.41 -9.31
C ASN A 151 -20.50 -17.42 -8.81
N LYS A 152 -21.09 -16.27 -8.45
CA LYS A 152 -22.49 -16.18 -7.97
C LYS A 152 -23.48 -15.52 -8.92
N ALA A 153 -23.04 -14.76 -9.92
CA ALA A 153 -23.93 -14.06 -10.83
C ALA A 153 -23.66 -14.44 -12.29
N TYR A 154 -24.67 -15.04 -12.94
CA TYR A 154 -24.90 -14.76 -14.35
C TYR A 154 -25.18 -13.25 -14.50
N GLY A 155 -24.13 -12.42 -14.60
CA GLY A 155 -24.24 -11.04 -15.12
C GLY A 155 -23.97 -9.86 -14.18
N SER A 156 -22.82 -9.78 -13.52
CA SER A 156 -22.31 -8.47 -13.04
C SER A 156 -20.81 -8.36 -13.29
N ASN A 157 -20.34 -7.17 -13.68
CA ASN A 157 -18.93 -6.91 -14.05
C ASN A 157 -18.25 -6.13 -12.92
N SER A 158 -17.01 -6.50 -12.58
CA SER A 158 -16.09 -5.64 -11.84
C SER A 158 -15.11 -5.02 -12.84
N GLU A 159 -14.84 -3.73 -12.69
CA GLU A 159 -13.97 -2.98 -13.61
C GLU A 159 -12.81 -2.36 -12.83
N MET A 160 -11.60 -2.49 -13.38
CA MET A 160 -10.39 -1.88 -12.86
C MET A 160 -9.87 -0.85 -13.86
N TYR A 161 -9.44 0.31 -13.35
CA TYR A 161 -8.92 1.42 -14.15
C TYR A 161 -7.51 1.80 -13.72
N VAL A 162 -6.68 2.20 -14.68
CA VAL A 162 -5.35 2.79 -14.45
C VAL A 162 -5.36 4.21 -15.03
N MET A 163 -5.04 5.21 -14.21
CA MET A 163 -4.98 6.63 -14.56
C MET A 163 -3.52 7.05 -14.75
N GLY A 164 -3.14 7.45 -15.97
CA GLY A 164 -1.77 7.90 -16.30
C GLY A 164 -1.63 9.41 -16.48
N GLU A 165 -0.38 9.90 -16.59
CA GLU A 165 -0.01 11.32 -16.75
C GLU A 165 -0.61 12.03 -17.98
N HIS A 166 -1.16 11.28 -18.93
CA HIS A 166 -2.09 11.81 -19.90
C HIS A 166 -3.49 11.41 -19.44
N CYS A 167 -4.36 12.37 -19.10
CA CYS A 167 -5.76 12.16 -18.70
C CYS A 167 -6.54 11.27 -19.70
N ARG A 168 -6.31 9.97 -19.65
CA ARG A 168 -6.95 8.89 -20.38
C ARG A 168 -7.00 7.72 -19.41
N ALA A 169 -8.21 7.38 -19.00
CA ALA A 169 -8.47 6.08 -18.41
C ALA A 169 -8.12 5.02 -19.46
N VAL A 170 -7.10 4.20 -19.21
CA VAL A 170 -6.74 3.09 -20.10
C VAL A 170 -7.42 1.84 -19.59
N TRP A 171 -8.35 1.31 -20.39
CA TRP A 171 -8.99 0.02 -20.16
C TRP A 171 -8.01 -1.09 -20.58
N TYR A 172 -7.57 -1.92 -19.64
CA TYR A 172 -6.70 -3.06 -19.95
C TYR A 172 -7.44 -4.39 -19.81
N PRO A 173 -8.04 -4.91 -20.89
CA PRO A 173 -8.48 -6.29 -20.94
C PRO A 173 -7.23 -7.17 -21.02
N GLY A 174 -6.76 -7.69 -19.88
CA GLY A 174 -5.73 -8.74 -19.88
C GLY A 174 -4.47 -8.48 -19.05
N LEU A 175 -4.36 -7.39 -18.28
CA LEU A 175 -3.16 -7.14 -17.45
C LEU A 175 -2.91 -8.23 -16.38
N MET A 176 -3.91 -9.06 -16.05
CA MET A 176 -3.74 -10.20 -15.14
C MET A 176 -3.10 -11.45 -15.78
N SER A 177 -2.88 -11.49 -17.09
CA SER A 177 -2.12 -12.59 -17.71
C SER A 177 -0.61 -12.43 -17.60
N SER A 178 -0.11 -11.23 -17.24
CA SER A 178 1.33 -10.93 -17.12
C SER A 178 1.91 -11.18 -15.73
N TYR A 179 1.06 -11.44 -14.72
CA TYR A 179 1.49 -11.75 -13.33
C TYR A 179 1.25 -13.24 -13.02
N ARG A 180 1.67 -14.10 -13.94
CA ARG A 180 1.74 -15.54 -13.74
C ARG A 180 3.16 -15.98 -14.10
N GLU A 181 4.07 -15.79 -13.16
CA GLU A 181 5.25 -16.65 -12.94
C GLU A 181 5.40 -16.88 -11.44
#